data_AF-A0A6J5DNL3-F1
#
_entry.id   AF-A0A6J5DNL3-F1
#
_cell.length_a   1.000
_cell.length_b   1.000
_cell.length_c   1.000
_cell.angle_alpha   90.00
_cell.angle_beta   90.00
_cell.angle_gamma   90.00
#
_symmetry.space_group_name_H-M   'P 1'
#
loop_
_entity.id
_entity.type
_entity.pdbx_description
1 polymer ?
#
loop_
_entity_poly.entity_id
_entity_poly.type
_entity_poly.pdbx_seq_one_letter_code
_entity_poly.pdbx_strand_id
1 'polypeptide(L)'
;MPKLHEAVASGLSERLKTIRKRAGLSQDELAARASLARPNLASVEQGRRANLRLVTLSRLAEVLGVDVLDFFCDRPVDEQRPTGEDATVRLITNIKRLRGQQGLSQEALSVKSQRFRTYVGRLENEAASPMAVDVQDLADALGVSIPALFEANTTGNESR
;
A
#
# COMPACT_ATOMS: atom_id res chain seq x y z
N MET A 1 -5.82 22.05 2.62
CA MET A 1 -5.13 21.57 1.40
C MET A 1 -5.35 20.05 1.30
N PRO A 2 -6.32 19.57 0.50
CA PRO A 2 -6.60 18.13 0.33
C PRO A 2 -6.12 17.55 -1.02
N LYS A 3 -5.30 18.27 -1.80
CA LYS A 3 -4.96 17.89 -3.19
C LYS A 3 -3.98 16.72 -3.33
N LEU A 4 -3.19 16.40 -2.29
CA LEU A 4 -2.16 15.37 -2.37
C LEU A 4 -2.76 13.94 -2.38
N HIS A 5 -3.82 13.72 -1.61
CA HIS A 5 -4.51 12.42 -1.54
C HIS A 5 -5.15 12.01 -2.87
N GLU A 6 -5.65 12.99 -3.62
CA GLU A 6 -6.28 12.79 -4.93
C GLU A 6 -5.25 12.39 -6.00
N ALA A 7 -4.04 12.95 -5.95
CA ALA A 7 -2.95 12.58 -6.86
C ALA A 7 -2.48 11.13 -6.64
N VAL A 8 -2.35 10.70 -5.37
CA VAL A 8 -1.98 9.31 -5.03
C VAL A 8 -3.06 8.34 -5.49
N ALA A 9 -4.33 8.66 -5.21
CA ALA A 9 -5.47 7.85 -5.64
C ALA A 9 -5.56 7.73 -7.17
N SER A 10 -5.31 8.83 -7.89
CA SER A 10 -5.27 8.85 -9.36
C SER A 10 -4.11 8.02 -9.91
N GLY A 11 -2.89 8.20 -9.37
CA GLY A 11 -1.72 7.41 -9.76
C GLY A 11 -1.93 5.91 -9.55
N LEU A 12 -2.51 5.52 -8.41
CA LEU A 12 -2.86 4.13 -8.11
C LEU A 12 -3.84 3.56 -9.13
N SER A 13 -4.85 4.33 -9.53
CA SER A 13 -5.88 3.91 -10.48
C SER A 13 -5.29 3.58 -11.85
N GLU A 14 -4.45 4.48 -12.38
CA GLU A 14 -3.83 4.28 -13.69
C GLU A 14 -2.79 3.15 -13.65
N ARG A 15 -2.05 2.98 -12.56
CA ARG A 15 -1.13 1.85 -12.36
C ARG A 15 -1.86 0.51 -12.34
N LEU A 16 -2.91 0.40 -11.51
CA LEU A 16 -3.73 -0.82 -11.43
C LEU A 16 -4.27 -1.22 -12.80
N LYS A 17 -4.85 -0.26 -13.53
CA LYS A 17 -5.39 -0.45 -14.88
C LYS A 17 -4.31 -0.86 -15.88
N THR A 18 -3.11 -0.29 -15.78
CA THR A 18 -1.96 -0.60 -16.65
C THR A 18 -1.43 -2.01 -16.37
N ILE A 19 -1.26 -2.39 -15.10
CA ILE A 19 -0.89 -3.75 -14.69
C ILE A 19 -1.93 -4.76 -15.18
N ARG A 20 -3.22 -4.52 -14.92
CA ARG A 20 -4.30 -5.41 -15.36
C ARG A 20 -4.28 -5.65 -16.87
N LYS A 21 -4.17 -4.60 -17.67
CA LYS A 21 -4.13 -4.72 -19.13
C LYS A 21 -2.93 -5.54 -19.61
N ARG A 22 -1.76 -5.36 -19.00
CA ARG A 22 -0.55 -6.14 -19.31
C ARG A 22 -0.70 -7.62 -18.92
N ALA A 23 -1.41 -7.91 -17.83
CA ALA A 23 -1.78 -9.27 -17.43
C ALA A 23 -2.86 -9.90 -18.33
N GLY A 24 -3.38 -9.18 -19.33
CA GLY A 24 -4.39 -9.69 -20.27
C GLY A 24 -5.78 -9.89 -19.67
N LEU A 25 -6.04 -9.37 -18.46
CA LEU A 25 -7.32 -9.56 -17.78
C LEU A 25 -8.31 -8.43 -18.10
N SER A 26 -9.57 -8.79 -18.32
CA SER A 26 -10.69 -7.86 -18.29
C SER A 26 -10.98 -7.37 -16.86
N GLN A 27 -11.78 -6.31 -16.73
CA GLN A 27 -12.25 -5.86 -15.41
C GLN A 27 -13.09 -6.94 -14.72
N ASP A 28 -13.85 -7.72 -15.49
CA ASP A 28 -14.71 -8.75 -14.91
C ASP A 28 -13.87 -9.91 -14.36
N GLU A 29 -12.87 -10.36 -15.11
CA GLU A 29 -11.97 -11.43 -14.68
C GLU A 29 -11.14 -11.04 -13.45
N LEU A 30 -10.55 -9.84 -13.43
CA LEU A 30 -9.80 -9.38 -12.26
C LEU A 30 -10.73 -9.23 -11.04
N ALA A 31 -11.91 -8.64 -11.22
CA ALA A 31 -12.86 -8.47 -10.13
C ALA A 31 -13.30 -9.82 -9.55
N ALA A 32 -13.67 -10.77 -10.41
CA ALA A 32 -14.07 -12.11 -9.99
C ALA A 32 -12.96 -12.83 -9.21
N ARG A 33 -11.73 -12.85 -9.75
CA ARG A 33 -10.57 -13.49 -9.11
C ARG A 33 -10.17 -12.82 -7.80
N ALA A 34 -10.30 -11.49 -7.70
CA ALA A 34 -9.99 -10.73 -6.48
C ALA A 34 -11.15 -10.67 -5.48
N SER A 35 -12.26 -11.37 -5.73
CA SER A 35 -13.49 -11.31 -4.91
C SER A 35 -14.02 -9.88 -4.73
N LEU A 36 -14.06 -9.12 -5.83
CA LEU A 36 -14.61 -7.76 -5.91
C LEU A 36 -15.80 -7.73 -6.89
N ALA A 37 -16.73 -6.81 -6.66
CA ALA A 37 -17.75 -6.52 -7.66
C ALA A 37 -17.13 -5.75 -8.83
N ARG A 38 -17.40 -6.17 -10.08
CA ARG A 38 -16.92 -5.50 -11.30
C ARG A 38 -17.19 -3.98 -11.33
N PRO A 39 -18.36 -3.46 -10.89
CA PRO A 39 -18.58 -2.01 -10.78
C PRO A 39 -17.62 -1.30 -9.82
N ASN A 40 -17.19 -1.97 -8.74
CA ASN A 40 -16.24 -1.39 -7.79
C ASN A 40 -14.86 -1.28 -8.43
N LEU A 41 -14.37 -2.34 -9.10
CA LEU A 41 -13.10 -2.27 -9.82
C LEU A 41 -13.13 -1.19 -10.93
N ALA A 42 -14.21 -1.12 -11.70
CA ALA A 42 -14.37 -0.06 -12.72
C ALA A 42 -14.33 1.35 -12.10
N SER A 43 -14.95 1.55 -10.93
CA SER A 43 -14.91 2.82 -10.22
C SER A 43 -13.53 3.15 -9.65
N VAL A 44 -12.75 2.14 -9.27
CA VAL A 44 -11.34 2.30 -8.85
C VAL A 44 -10.50 2.75 -10.04
N GLU A 45 -10.54 2.03 -11.16
CA GLU A 45 -9.73 2.34 -12.36
C GLU A 45 -10.06 3.69 -13.02
N GLN A 46 -11.19 4.31 -12.64
CA GLN A 46 -11.61 5.64 -13.07
C GLN A 46 -11.25 6.73 -12.07
N GLY A 47 -10.54 6.43 -10.99
CA GLY A 47 -10.16 7.38 -9.94
C GLY A 47 -11.27 7.73 -8.94
N ARG A 48 -12.51 7.28 -9.16
CA ARG A 48 -13.67 7.67 -8.34
C ARG A 48 -13.68 7.03 -6.95
N ARG A 49 -13.10 5.84 -6.78
CA ARG A 49 -13.07 5.08 -5.51
C ARG A 49 -11.72 4.41 -5.25
N ALA A 50 -10.63 5.08 -5.59
CA ALA A 50 -9.30 4.48 -5.57
C ALA A 50 -8.64 4.41 -4.17
N ASN A 51 -9.27 4.97 -3.14
CA ASN A 51 -8.82 4.82 -1.76
C ASN A 51 -9.19 3.43 -1.20
N LEU A 52 -8.48 2.40 -1.66
CA LEU A 52 -8.67 1.01 -1.26
C LEU A 52 -7.93 0.68 0.03
N ARG A 53 -8.45 -0.31 0.77
CA ARG A 53 -7.71 -0.92 1.88
C ARG A 53 -6.51 -1.70 1.35
N LEU A 54 -5.42 -1.73 2.12
CA LEU A 54 -4.22 -2.47 1.77
C LEU A 54 -4.51 -3.95 1.54
N VAL A 55 -5.35 -4.58 2.35
CA VAL A 55 -5.78 -5.99 2.15
C VAL A 55 -6.52 -6.21 0.83
N THR A 56 -7.18 -5.18 0.28
CA THR A 56 -7.79 -5.26 -1.06
C THR A 56 -6.74 -5.12 -2.14
N LEU A 57 -5.75 -4.24 -1.94
CA LEU A 57 -4.61 -4.12 -2.84
C LEU A 57 -3.79 -5.42 -2.87
N SER A 58 -3.55 -6.07 -1.74
CA SER A 58 -2.85 -7.37 -1.67
C SER A 58 -3.54 -8.44 -2.52
N ARG A 59 -4.87 -8.56 -2.43
CA ARG A 59 -5.63 -9.52 -3.26
C ARG A 59 -5.54 -9.20 -4.75
N LEU A 60 -5.57 -7.92 -5.12
CA LEU A 60 -5.38 -7.51 -6.51
C LEU A 60 -3.96 -7.82 -7.01
N ALA A 61 -2.94 -7.54 -6.19
CA ALA A 61 -1.54 -7.82 -6.52
C ALA A 61 -1.29 -9.32 -6.70
N GLU A 62 -1.87 -10.15 -5.83
CA GLU A 62 -1.78 -11.61 -5.91
C GLU A 62 -2.35 -12.14 -7.23
N VAL A 63 -3.57 -11.72 -7.61
CA VAL A 63 -4.20 -12.12 -8.88
C VAL A 63 -3.40 -11.64 -10.09
N LEU A 64 -2.79 -10.46 -9.99
CA LEU A 64 -2.01 -9.83 -11.06
C LEU A 64 -0.56 -10.32 -11.12
N GLY A 65 -0.10 -11.12 -10.15
CA GLY A 65 1.26 -11.61 -10.10
C GLY A 65 2.31 -10.50 -9.89
N VAL A 66 1.99 -9.47 -9.10
CA VAL A 66 2.87 -8.33 -8.83
C VAL A 66 3.00 -8.06 -7.33
N ASP A 67 3.84 -7.10 -6.94
CA ASP A 67 3.88 -6.61 -5.56
C ASP A 67 2.85 -5.49 -5.35
N VAL A 68 2.32 -5.33 -4.14
CA VAL A 68 1.43 -4.21 -3.79
C VAL A 68 2.09 -2.86 -4.04
N LEU A 69 3.41 -2.77 -3.86
CA LEU A 69 4.22 -1.59 -4.13
C LEU A 69 4.08 -1.10 -5.59
N ASP A 70 3.81 -2.00 -6.55
CA ASP A 70 3.64 -1.66 -7.97
C ASP A 70 2.40 -0.78 -8.22
N PHE A 71 1.46 -0.71 -7.28
CA PHE A 71 0.35 0.22 -7.33
C PHE A 71 0.71 1.62 -6.86
N PHE A 72 1.84 1.79 -6.16
CA PHE A 72 2.26 3.08 -5.59
C PHE A 72 3.41 3.73 -6.36
N CYS A 73 4.27 2.95 -7.04
CA CYS A 73 5.40 3.48 -7.81
C CYS A 73 5.55 2.86 -9.20
N ASP A 74 6.30 3.54 -10.07
CA ASP A 74 6.59 3.07 -11.42
C ASP A 74 7.88 2.25 -11.40
N ARG A 75 7.75 0.93 -11.20
CA ARG A 75 8.88 0.02 -11.32
C ARG A 75 8.98 -0.55 -12.74
N PRO A 76 10.19 -0.81 -13.25
CA PRO A 76 10.39 -1.55 -14.49
C PRO A 76 9.58 -2.85 -14.50
N VAL A 77 8.99 -3.20 -15.64
CA VAL A 77 8.07 -4.36 -15.78
C VAL A 77 8.71 -5.65 -15.30
N ASP A 78 9.98 -5.85 -15.63
CA ASP A 78 10.81 -7.00 -15.29
C ASP A 78 11.11 -7.11 -13.78
N GLU A 79 10.90 -6.05 -13.01
CA GLU A 79 10.98 -6.04 -11.56
C GLU A 79 9.63 -6.22 -10.86
N GLN A 80 8.52 -6.14 -11.60
CA GLN A 80 7.15 -6.31 -11.07
C GLN A 80 6.88 -7.80 -10.87
N ARG A 81 7.16 -8.28 -9.67
CA ARG A 81 6.98 -9.68 -9.26
C ARG A 81 6.50 -9.76 -7.81
N PRO A 82 5.79 -10.82 -7.42
CA PRO A 82 5.40 -11.02 -6.04
C PRO A 82 6.64 -11.15 -5.15
N THR A 83 6.59 -10.60 -3.96
CA THR A 83 7.65 -10.78 -2.94
C THR A 83 7.46 -12.03 -2.10
N GLY A 84 6.27 -12.64 -2.10
CA GLY A 84 5.93 -13.75 -1.22
C GLY A 84 5.74 -13.36 0.25
N GLU A 85 5.91 -12.08 0.58
CA GLU A 85 5.73 -11.51 1.91
C GLU A 85 4.41 -10.75 2.02
N ASP A 86 3.77 -10.80 3.19
CA ASP A 86 2.56 -10.03 3.45
C ASP A 86 2.86 -8.52 3.49
N ALA A 87 2.19 -7.76 2.63
CA ALA A 87 2.39 -6.31 2.51
C ALA A 87 2.02 -5.54 3.79
N THR A 88 1.04 -6.02 4.56
CA THR A 88 0.65 -5.42 5.85
C THR A 88 1.74 -5.64 6.89
N VAL A 89 2.32 -6.85 6.95
CA VAL A 89 3.43 -7.17 7.85
C VAL A 89 4.67 -6.33 7.51
N ARG A 90 5.02 -6.20 6.22
CA ARG A 90 6.11 -5.33 5.76
C ARG A 90 5.88 -3.87 6.17
N LEU A 91 4.68 -3.37 5.91
CA LEU A 91 4.29 -2.00 6.29
C LEU A 91 4.42 -1.77 7.79
N ILE A 92 3.86 -2.64 8.63
CA ILE A 92 3.91 -2.51 10.09
C ILE A 92 5.35 -2.55 10.59
N THR A 93 6.15 -3.49 10.09
CA THR A 93 7.55 -3.63 10.51
C THR A 93 8.37 -2.39 10.17
N ASN A 94 8.25 -1.88 8.94
CA ASN A 94 8.97 -0.67 8.53
C ASN A 94 8.48 0.57 9.27
N ILE A 95 7.18 0.70 9.53
CA ILE A 95 6.65 1.79 10.37
C ILE A 95 7.25 1.73 11.77
N LYS A 96 7.24 0.57 12.43
CA LYS A 96 7.85 0.39 13.76
C LYS A 96 9.32 0.80 13.77
N ARG A 97 10.08 0.34 12.78
CA ARG A 97 11.52 0.64 12.62
C ARG A 97 11.77 2.13 12.41
N LEU A 98 11.16 2.73 11.39
CA LEU A 98 11.35 4.14 11.02
C LEU A 98 10.88 5.09 12.14
N ARG A 99 9.76 4.76 12.78
CA ARG A 99 9.25 5.49 13.94
C ARG A 99 10.24 5.44 15.11
N GLY A 100 10.79 4.27 15.40
CA GLY A 100 11.81 4.07 16.44
C GLY A 100 13.10 4.84 16.19
N GLN A 101 13.58 4.86 14.95
CA GLN A 101 14.76 5.65 14.55
C GLN A 101 14.58 7.17 14.76
N GLN A 102 13.35 7.66 14.70
CA GLN A 102 13.01 9.07 14.95
C GLN A 102 12.60 9.35 16.41
N GLY A 103 12.62 8.35 17.30
CA GLY A 103 12.17 8.51 18.69
C GLY A 103 10.68 8.83 18.83
N LEU A 104 9.87 8.57 17.81
CA LEU A 104 8.44 8.87 17.81
C LEU A 104 7.65 7.82 18.60
N SER A 105 6.69 8.23 19.42
CA SER A 105 5.69 7.31 20.00
C SER A 105 4.61 6.94 18.98
N GLN A 106 3.84 5.88 19.24
CA GLN A 106 2.68 5.51 18.40
C GLN A 106 1.66 6.66 18.30
N GLU A 107 1.39 7.33 19.43
CA GLU A 107 0.51 8.50 19.47
C GLU A 107 1.09 9.67 18.68
N ALA A 108 2.38 9.96 18.84
CA ALA A 108 3.04 11.04 18.11
C ALA A 108 2.96 10.83 16.59
N LEU A 109 3.22 9.61 16.10
CA LEU A 109 3.09 9.29 14.67
C LEU A 109 1.62 9.36 14.21
N SER A 110 0.67 8.92 15.03
CA SER A 110 -0.76 9.01 14.69
C SER A 110 -1.20 10.46 14.50
N VAL A 111 -0.83 11.35 15.42
CA VAL A 111 -1.14 12.79 15.31
C VAL A 111 -0.41 13.41 14.11
N LYS A 112 0.87 13.07 13.89
CA LYS A 112 1.66 13.60 12.78
C LYS A 112 1.09 13.20 11.41
N SER A 113 0.51 12.00 11.29
CA SER A 113 -0.20 11.51 10.11
C SER A 113 -1.66 11.99 10.00
N GLN A 114 -2.08 12.95 10.83
CA GLN A 114 -3.45 13.48 10.87
C GLN A 114 -4.50 12.38 11.12
N ARG A 115 -4.14 11.36 11.91
CA ARG A 115 -5.01 10.25 12.30
C ARG A 115 -5.39 10.35 13.78
N PHE A 116 -6.42 9.60 14.17
CA PHE A 116 -6.80 9.49 15.58
C PHE A 116 -5.64 8.88 16.38
N ARG A 117 -5.36 9.40 17.58
CA ARG A 117 -4.17 9.08 18.41
C ARG A 117 -3.88 7.58 18.63
N THR A 118 -4.88 6.71 18.55
CA THR A 118 -4.71 5.26 18.72
C THR A 118 -4.48 4.49 17.41
N TYR A 119 -4.46 5.17 16.27
CA TYR A 119 -4.42 4.55 14.95
C TYR A 119 -3.16 3.70 14.74
N VAL A 120 -1.98 4.27 14.95
CA VAL A 120 -0.71 3.54 14.78
C VAL A 120 -0.63 2.37 15.75
N GLY A 121 -1.11 2.52 16.99
CA GLY A 121 -1.18 1.40 17.93
C GLY A 121 -2.07 0.26 17.45
N ARG A 122 -3.22 0.56 16.82
CA ARG A 122 -4.07 -0.46 16.19
C ARG A 122 -3.42 -1.09 14.98
N LEU A 123 -2.78 -0.27 14.13
CA LEU A 123 -2.05 -0.73 12.96
C LEU A 123 -0.91 -1.69 13.35
N GLU A 124 -0.08 -1.29 14.32
CA GLU A 124 1.08 -2.05 14.78
C GLU A 124 0.74 -3.38 15.48
N ASN A 125 -0.51 -3.52 15.92
CA ASN A 125 -1.08 -4.75 16.51
C ASN A 125 -2.01 -5.49 15.53
N GLU A 126 -1.95 -5.17 14.22
CA GLU A 126 -2.74 -5.81 13.16
C GLU A 126 -4.28 -5.67 13.34
N ALA A 127 -4.71 -4.79 14.25
CA ALA A 127 -6.12 -4.50 14.55
C ALA A 127 -6.74 -3.45 13.60
N ALA A 128 -5.99 -3.02 12.59
CA ALA A 128 -6.44 -2.10 11.53
C ALA A 128 -5.68 -2.37 10.22
N SER A 129 -6.42 -2.45 9.11
CA SER A 129 -5.85 -2.41 7.76
C SER A 129 -5.92 -0.97 7.22
N PRO A 130 -4.77 -0.37 6.84
CA PRO A 130 -4.72 1.00 6.36
C PRO A 130 -5.34 1.13 4.96
N MET A 131 -5.85 2.31 4.63
CA MET A 131 -6.21 2.67 3.26
C MET A 131 -5.00 3.22 2.51
N ALA A 132 -5.07 3.26 1.17
CA ALA A 132 -3.99 3.78 0.32
C ALA A 132 -3.56 5.20 0.72
N VAL A 133 -4.51 6.07 1.07
CA VAL A 133 -4.19 7.43 1.56
C VAL A 133 -3.53 7.42 2.93
N ASP A 134 -3.88 6.46 3.81
CA ASP A 134 -3.22 6.34 5.11
C ASP A 134 -1.74 5.97 4.94
N VAL A 135 -1.42 5.12 3.95
CA VAL A 135 -0.02 4.76 3.63
C VAL A 135 0.78 6.00 3.22
N GLN A 136 0.20 6.89 2.40
CA GLN A 136 0.82 8.17 2.05
C GLN A 136 1.01 9.05 3.29
N ASP A 137 -0.03 9.22 4.11
CA ASP A 137 0.05 10.08 5.30
C ASP A 137 1.09 9.59 6.31
N LEU A 138 1.24 8.27 6.44
CA LEU A 138 2.29 7.66 7.26
C LEU A 138 3.69 7.90 6.68
N ALA A 139 3.85 7.79 5.35
CA ALA A 139 5.11 8.07 4.67
C ALA A 139 5.50 9.55 4.86
N ASP A 140 4.56 10.47 4.64
CA ASP A 140 4.75 11.91 4.83
C ASP A 140 5.09 12.26 6.28
N ALA A 141 4.38 11.66 7.24
CA ALA A 141 4.65 11.85 8.66
C ALA A 141 6.01 11.31 9.07
N LEU A 142 6.49 10.23 8.45
CA LEU A 142 7.83 9.70 8.66
C LEU A 142 8.89 10.41 7.81
N GLY A 143 8.52 11.30 6.90
CA GLY A 143 9.46 11.99 6.00
C GLY A 143 10.18 11.03 5.04
N VAL A 144 9.51 9.95 4.62
CA VAL A 144 10.05 8.93 3.71
C VAL A 144 9.17 8.77 2.47
N SER A 145 9.65 8.08 1.45
CA SER A 145 8.84 7.68 0.30
C SER A 145 7.98 6.45 0.62
N ILE A 146 6.88 6.24 -0.11
CA ILE A 146 6.06 5.03 0.05
C ILE A 146 6.89 3.74 -0.11
N PRO A 147 7.81 3.60 -1.09
CA PRO A 147 8.67 2.42 -1.19
C PRO A 147 9.40 2.06 0.10
N ALA A 148 9.89 3.03 0.87
CA ALA A 148 10.58 2.79 2.13
C ALA A 148 9.70 2.11 3.20
N LEU A 149 8.37 2.24 3.08
CA LEU A 149 7.42 1.54 3.95
C LEU A 149 7.25 0.06 3.57
N PHE A 150 7.65 -0.33 2.37
CA PHE A 150 7.54 -1.69 1.86
C PHE A 150 8.91 -2.35 1.63
N GLU A 151 10.04 -1.72 1.93
CA GLU A 151 11.34 -2.36 1.78
C GLU A 151 11.39 -3.71 2.53
N ALA A 152 11.98 -4.72 1.88
CA ALA A 152 12.21 -6.00 2.53
C ALA A 152 13.18 -5.79 3.71
N ASN A 153 12.95 -6.49 4.82
CA ASN A 153 13.87 -6.47 5.95
C ASN A 153 15.20 -7.11 5.52
N THR A 154 16.16 -6.27 5.12
CA THR A 154 17.58 -6.66 5.09
C THR A 154 18.09 -6.63 6.53
N THR A 155 17.63 -7.59 7.33
CA THR A 155 18.18 -7.82 8.67
C THR A 155 18.48 -9.31 8.82
N GLY A 156 19.76 -9.67 8.63
CA GLY A 156 20.38 -10.81 9.29
C GLY A 156 20.84 -11.99 8.42
N ASN A 157 21.70 -11.77 7.43
CA ASN A 157 22.72 -12.79 7.09
C ASN A 157 24.12 -12.17 7.11
N GLU A 158 24.49 -11.62 8.26
CA GLU A 158 25.87 -11.48 8.69
C GLU A 158 25.95 -12.10 10.09
N SER A 159 26.23 -13.41 10.14
CA SER A 159 26.86 -14.15 11.25
C SER A 159 26.51 -15.64 11.13
N ARG A 160 27.31 -16.38 10.38
CA ARG A 160 27.75 -17.75 10.72
C ARG A 160 29.09 -18.02 10.06
#